data_AF-A0A380K310-F1
#
_entry.id   AF-A0A380K310-F1
#
_cell.length_a   1.000
_cell.length_b   1.000
_cell.length_c   1.000
_cell.angle_alpha   90.00
_cell.angle_beta   90.00
_cell.angle_gamma   90.00
#
_symmetry.space_group_name_H-M   'P 1'
#
loop_
_entity.id
_entity.type
_entity.pdbx_description
1 polymer ?
#
loop_
_entity_poly.entity_id
_entity_poly.type
_entity_poly.pdbx_seq_one_letter_code
_entity_poly.pdbx_strand_id
1 'polypeptide(L)'
;MILINEEELSFHLTNGKVSYVFRVMERTGILEQLYCGPAISDYKSFTFLIEREIRPGNNLYMETSLMSLEHIKQEYPVFGTTDFRYPALEI
;
A
#
# COMPACT_ATOMS: atom_id res chain seq x y z
N MET A 1 -14.88 -7.15 -11.61
CA MET A 1 -13.82 -6.92 -12.61
C MET A 1 -12.53 -6.67 -11.87
N ILE A 2 -11.43 -7.20 -12.38
CA ILE A 2 -10.09 -7.01 -11.83
C ILE A 2 -9.28 -6.37 -12.94
N LEU A 3 -8.75 -5.19 -12.69
CA LEU A 3 -7.91 -4.43 -13.61
C LEU A 3 -6.51 -4.41 -13.02
N ILE A 4 -5.51 -4.68 -13.85
CA ILE A 4 -4.11 -4.76 -13.46
C ILE A 4 -3.35 -3.77 -14.33
N ASN A 5 -2.64 -2.85 -13.69
CA ASN A 5 -1.63 -2.04 -14.36
C ASN A 5 -0.27 -2.64 -14.04
N GLU A 6 0.34 -3.27 -15.05
CA GLU A 6 1.63 -3.96 -14.93
C GLU A 6 2.82 -2.99 -14.82
N GLU A 7 2.70 -1.76 -15.36
CA GLU A 7 3.77 -0.76 -15.29
C GLU A 7 3.94 -0.25 -13.85
N GLU A 8 2.83 0.05 -13.17
CA GLU A 8 2.80 0.57 -11.79
C GLU A 8 2.56 -0.53 -10.73
N LEU A 9 2.49 -1.79 -11.16
CA LEU A 9 2.19 -2.95 -10.32
C LEU A 9 0.98 -2.73 -9.39
N SER A 10 -0.10 -2.16 -9.94
CA SER A 10 -1.31 -1.81 -9.19
C SER A 10 -2.52 -2.62 -9.62
N PHE A 11 -3.41 -2.87 -8.65
CA PHE A 11 -4.58 -3.73 -8.79
C PHE A 11 -5.82 -2.94 -8.40
N HIS A 12 -6.78 -2.87 -9.31
CA HIS A 12 -8.08 -2.26 -9.07
C HIS A 12 -9.17 -3.32 -9.20
N LEU A 13 -9.74 -3.72 -8.07
CA LEU A 13 -10.84 -4.67 -7.99
C LEU A 13 -12.13 -3.88 -7.82
N THR A 14 -13.08 -4.03 -8.73
CA THR A 14 -14.36 -3.34 -8.65
C THR A 14 -15.52 -4.20 -9.12
N ASN A 15 -16.68 -4.07 -8.47
CA ASN A 15 -17.93 -4.68 -8.91
C ASN A 15 -18.95 -3.66 -9.41
N GLY A 16 -18.52 -2.41 -9.64
CA GLY A 16 -19.37 -1.28 -10.02
C GLY A 16 -20.11 -0.62 -8.85
N LYS A 17 -19.97 -1.13 -7.62
CA LYS A 17 -20.49 -0.52 -6.38
C LYS A 17 -19.40 -0.21 -5.36
N VAL A 18 -18.39 -1.07 -5.29
CA VAL A 18 -17.23 -0.96 -4.40
C VAL A 18 -15.97 -1.11 -5.23
N SER A 19 -14.96 -0.33 -4.88
CA SER A 19 -13.60 -0.44 -5.42
C SER A 19 -12.60 -0.71 -4.29
N TYR A 20 -11.66 -1.58 -4.58
CA TYR A 20 -10.53 -1.94 -3.73
C TYR A 20 -9.25 -1.79 -4.56
N VAL A 21 -8.31 -0.98 -4.08
CA VAL A 21 -7.11 -0.61 -4.83
C VAL A 21 -5.88 -0.76 -3.95
N PHE A 22 -4.93 -1.57 -4.39
CA PHE A 22 -3.64 -1.77 -3.76
C PHE A 22 -2.53 -1.88 -4.81
N ARG A 23 -1.27 -1.80 -4.39
CA ARG A 23 -0.11 -1.90 -5.29
C ARG A 23 1.08 -2.61 -4.65
N VAL A 24 2.03 -3.03 -5.47
CA VAL A 24 3.34 -3.52 -5.01
C VAL A 24 4.31 -2.34 -4.89
N MET A 25 4.90 -2.14 -3.73
CA MET A 25 5.97 -1.17 -3.54
C MET A 25 7.25 -1.64 -4.24
N GLU A 26 7.82 -0.83 -5.12
CA GLU A 26 8.85 -1.21 -6.09
C GLU A 26 10.15 -1.70 -5.42
N ARG A 27 10.52 -1.10 -4.28
CA ARG A 27 11.77 -1.42 -3.56
C ARG A 27 11.65 -2.58 -2.58
N THR A 28 10.48 -2.78 -1.98
CA THR A 28 10.29 -3.69 -0.85
C THR A 28 9.51 -4.95 -1.23
N GLY A 29 8.73 -4.90 -2.31
CA GLY A 29 7.77 -5.95 -2.66
C GLY A 29 6.56 -5.99 -1.72
N ILE A 30 6.45 -5.08 -0.76
CA ILE A 30 5.33 -5.02 0.18
C ILE A 30 4.09 -4.52 -0.55
N LEU A 31 2.96 -5.15 -0.27
CA LEU A 31 1.67 -4.75 -0.78
C LEU A 31 1.11 -3.59 0.04
N GLU A 32 0.93 -2.45 -0.61
CA GLU A 32 0.37 -1.23 -0.05
C GLU A 32 -1.09 -1.07 -0.45
N GLN A 33 -1.95 -0.90 0.55
CA GLN A 33 -3.36 -0.57 0.41
C GLN A 33 -3.55 0.93 0.12
N LEU A 34 -4.25 1.25 -0.96
CA LEU A 34 -4.53 2.65 -1.33
C LEU A 34 -5.95 3.06 -1.00
N TYR A 35 -6.94 2.21 -1.32
CA TYR A 35 -8.36 2.57 -1.20
C TYR A 35 -9.27 1.36 -1.03
N CYS A 36 -10.27 1.49 -0.17
CA CYS A 36 -11.40 0.58 -0.08
C CYS A 36 -12.67 1.38 0.23
N GLY A 37 -13.64 1.37 -0.69
CA GLY A 37 -14.84 2.19 -0.53
C GLY A 37 -15.78 2.14 -1.74
N PRO A 38 -16.69 3.13 -1.87
CA PRO A 38 -17.55 3.26 -3.05
C PRO A 38 -16.78 3.12 -4.38
N ALA A 39 -17.45 2.61 -5.41
CA ALA A 39 -16.81 2.44 -6.70
C ALA A 39 -16.25 3.76 -7.23
N ILE A 40 -14.97 3.74 -7.59
CA ILE A 40 -14.28 4.84 -8.25
C ILE A 40 -14.00 4.44 -9.71
N SER A 41 -13.87 5.45 -10.56
CA SER A 41 -13.47 5.23 -11.94
C SER A 41 -12.10 4.58 -12.01
N ASP A 42 -11.85 3.85 -13.10
CA ASP A 42 -10.50 3.40 -13.40
C ASP A 42 -9.65 4.57 -13.92
N TYR A 43 -8.42 4.65 -13.43
CA TYR A 43 -7.46 5.69 -13.80
C TYR A 43 -6.18 5.04 -14.31
N LYS A 44 -5.41 5.78 -15.11
CA LYS A 44 -4.09 5.31 -15.57
C LYS A 44 -3.14 5.03 -14.40
N SER A 45 -3.25 5.78 -13.32
CA SER A 45 -2.43 5.63 -12.13
C SER A 45 -3.21 6.06 -10.89
N PHE A 46 -2.99 5.34 -9.78
CA PHE A 46 -3.56 5.62 -8.47
C PHE A 46 -2.54 6.28 -7.52
N THR A 47 -1.41 6.76 -8.03
CA THR A 47 -0.29 7.32 -7.24
C THR A 47 -0.73 8.53 -6.41
N PHE A 48 -1.79 9.25 -6.81
CA PHE A 48 -2.37 10.34 -6.02
C PHE A 48 -3.02 9.89 -4.69
N LEU A 49 -3.28 8.60 -4.51
CA LEU A 49 -3.78 8.01 -3.25
C LEU A 49 -2.66 7.60 -2.29
N ILE A 50 -1.41 7.72 -2.71
CA ILE A 50 -0.26 7.39 -1.87
C ILE A 50 -0.09 8.49 -0.84
N GLU A 51 -0.29 8.14 0.42
CA GLU A 51 -0.11 9.02 1.56
C GLU A 51 1.29 8.79 2.14
N ARG A 52 2.17 9.78 1.99
CA ARG A 52 3.54 9.77 2.52
C ARG A 52 3.86 11.12 3.12
N GLU A 53 4.35 11.10 4.35
CA GLU A 53 4.81 12.30 5.04
C GLU A 53 6.10 11.98 5.79
N ILE A 54 6.96 12.99 5.93
CA ILE A 54 8.14 12.86 6.77
C ILE A 54 7.67 12.83 8.22
N ARG A 55 7.89 11.70 8.88
CA ARG A 55 7.54 11.50 10.29
C ARG A 55 8.81 11.05 11.03
N PRO A 56 9.06 11.57 12.24
CA PRO A 56 10.07 10.96 13.11
C PRO A 56 9.61 9.53 13.46
N GLY A 57 10.43 8.53 13.14
CA GLY A 57 10.06 7.13 13.35
C GLY A 57 11.10 6.16 12.81
N ASN A 58 10.79 4.87 12.95
CA ASN A 58 11.61 3.80 12.37
C ASN A 58 11.28 3.67 10.89
N ASN A 59 12.29 3.92 10.06
CA ASN A 59 12.21 3.74 8.62
C ASN A 59 12.82 2.39 8.24
N LEU A 60 12.25 1.74 7.24
CA LEU A 60 12.76 0.48 6.73
C LEU A 60 14.17 0.62 6.13
N TYR A 61 14.47 1.79 5.55
CA TYR A 61 15.80 2.10 5.02
C TYR A 61 16.32 3.41 5.63
N MET A 62 17.62 3.44 5.92
CA MET A 62 18.29 4.60 6.52
C MET A 62 18.29 5.83 5.60
N GLU A 63 18.27 5.62 4.28
CA GLU A 63 18.38 6.67 3.25
C GLU A 63 17.07 7.42 2.96
N THR A 64 15.94 7.00 3.55
CA THR A 64 14.63 7.59 3.28
C THR A 64 13.81 7.80 4.55
N SER A 65 13.26 9.00 4.69
CA SER A 65 12.37 9.35 5.81
C SER A 65 10.89 9.15 5.48
N LEU A 66 10.58 8.52 4.35
CA LEU A 66 9.21 8.31 3.86
C LEU A 66 8.77 6.85 3.94
N MET A 67 9.64 5.92 4.34
CA MET A 67 9.36 4.47 4.34
C MET A 67 9.18 3.92 5.76
N SER A 68 8.35 4.58 6.56
CA SER A 68 7.94 4.05 7.86
C SER A 68 6.73 3.13 7.69
N LEU A 69 6.92 1.82 7.87
CA LEU A 69 5.87 0.82 7.64
C LEU A 69 4.66 0.95 8.58
N GLU A 70 4.88 1.53 9.77
CA GLU A 70 3.83 1.90 10.72
C GLU A 70 2.80 2.87 10.13
N HIS A 71 3.25 3.80 9.28
CA HIS A 71 2.43 4.82 8.65
C HIS A 71 1.89 4.40 7.28
N ILE A 72 2.36 3.29 6.73
CA ILE A 72 1.91 2.75 5.45
C ILE A 72 0.76 1.77 5.72
N LYS A 73 -0.33 1.91 4.96
CA LYS A 73 -1.43 0.95 4.99
C LYS A 73 -0.96 -0.31 4.25
N GLN A 74 -0.62 -1.35 5.00
CA GLN A 74 -0.12 -2.61 4.44
C GLN A 74 -1.27 -3.60 4.27
N GLU A 75 -1.26 -4.37 3.18
CA GLU A 75 -2.25 -5.43 2.92
C GLU A 75 -2.06 -6.62 3.87
N TYR A 76 -0.81 -6.97 4.19
CA TYR A 76 -0.49 -8.12 5.01
C TYR A 76 0.77 -7.88 5.87
N PRO A 77 0.65 -7.17 7.00
CA PRO A 77 1.79 -6.81 7.84
C PRO A 77 2.39 -8.04 8.55
N VAL A 78 3.73 -8.11 8.58
CA VAL A 78 4.49 -9.21 9.21
C VAL A 78 5.29 -8.69 10.40
N PHE A 79 5.36 -9.49 11.48
CA PHE A 79 6.13 -9.13 12.67
C PHE A 79 7.62 -8.89 12.37
N GLY A 80 8.24 -7.94 13.09
CA GLY A 80 9.68 -7.68 13.01
C GLY A 80 10.13 -6.80 11.84
N THR A 81 9.20 -6.18 11.10
CA THR A 81 9.50 -5.41 9.88
C THR A 81 9.60 -3.90 10.08
N THR A 82 9.75 -3.41 11.32
CA THR A 82 9.65 -1.98 11.73
C THR A 82 8.23 -1.41 11.77
N ASP A 83 7.22 -2.24 11.57
CA ASP A 83 5.83 -1.95 11.93
C ASP A 83 5.55 -2.48 13.35
N PHE A 84 5.05 -1.60 14.24
CA PHE A 84 4.73 -1.92 15.64
C PHE A 84 3.25 -2.19 15.88
N ARG A 85 2.42 -2.13 14.84
CA ARG A 85 1.01 -2.52 14.92
C ARG A 85 0.90 -4.05 15.07
N TYR A 86 -0.29 -4.53 15.41
CA TYR A 86 -0.55 -5.96 15.44
C TYR A 86 -0.35 -6.57 14.04
N PRO A 87 0.54 -7.58 13.90
CA PRO A 87 0.81 -8.19 12.61
C PRO A 87 -0.32 -9.13 12.19
N ALA A 88 -0.44 -9.37 10.88
CA ALA A 88 -1.28 -10.42 10.35
C ALA A 88 -0.61 -11.80 10.43
N LEU A 89 0.73 -11.83 10.46
CA LEU A 89 1.55 -13.05 10.50
C LEU A 89 2.76 -12.87 11.42
N GLU A 90 3.01 -13.89 12.24
CA GLU A 90 4.22 -14.09 13.05
C GLU A 90 4.61 -15.57 12.93
N ILE A 91 5.89 -15.85 12.67
CA ILE A 91 6.45 -17.20 12.48
C ILE A 91 7.61 -17.39 13.44
#